data_AF-A0A3B0T917-F1
#
_entry.id   AF-A0A3B0T917-F1
#
_cell.length_a   1.000
_cell.length_b   1.000
_cell.length_c   1.000
_cell.angle_alpha   90.00
_cell.angle_beta   90.00
_cell.angle_gamma   90.00
#
_symmetry.space_group_name_H-M   'P 1'
#
loop_
_entity.id
_entity.type
_entity.pdbx_description
1 polymer ?
#
loop_
_entity_poly.entity_id
_entity_poly.type
_entity_poly.pdbx_seq_one_letter_code
_entity_poly.pdbx_strand_id
1 'polypeptide(L)'
;MEQTKPYSPKNKIRIVTATSLFDGHDAAINIMRRIIQATGVEVIHLGHDRSVAEVVDCAIQEDVNAIAITSYQGGHNEYFRYMYDLLQERGAGHIKIFGGGGGVILPKEIQALMDYGITRIYSPDDGRKMGLQGMINDLIEQSDFPVPPLSLPKDKKIAQSLEDKDINSIARLISLAENRYQEFEAHLHR
;
A
#
# COMPACT_ATOMS: atom_id res chain seq x y z
N MET A 1 7.08 -29.92 -5.11
CA MET A 1 6.10 -28.84 -4.87
C MET A 1 5.90 -28.15 -6.19
N GLU A 2 4.68 -28.13 -6.72
CA GLU A 2 4.38 -27.32 -7.90
C GLU A 2 4.67 -25.85 -7.59
N GLN A 3 5.41 -25.18 -8.46
CA GLN A 3 5.66 -23.75 -8.32
C GLN A 3 4.36 -23.00 -8.64
N THR A 4 3.81 -22.29 -7.65
CA THR A 4 2.69 -21.38 -7.87
C THR A 4 3.08 -20.36 -8.92
N LYS A 5 2.31 -20.27 -10.01
CA LYS A 5 2.58 -19.31 -11.10
C LYS A 5 2.37 -17.87 -10.59
N PRO A 6 3.28 -16.91 -10.87
CA PRO A 6 3.07 -15.51 -10.53
C PRO A 6 1.81 -14.95 -11.20
N TYR A 7 1.04 -14.15 -10.46
CA TYR A 7 -0.08 -13.37 -10.99
C TYR A 7 0.43 -12.32 -11.99
N SER A 8 -0.35 -11.98 -13.01
CA SER A 8 0.01 -10.93 -13.97
C SER A 8 -0.91 -9.73 -13.76
N PRO A 9 -0.43 -8.61 -13.20
CA PRO A 9 -1.26 -7.43 -12.97
C PRO A 9 -1.74 -6.80 -14.28
N LYS A 10 -2.99 -6.31 -14.27
CA LYS A 10 -3.60 -5.62 -15.41
C LYS A 10 -3.29 -4.13 -15.39
N ASN A 11 -3.17 -3.54 -14.20
CA ASN A 11 -2.82 -2.14 -14.01
C ASN A 11 -1.35 -2.01 -13.56
N LYS A 12 -0.82 -0.78 -13.63
CA LYS A 12 0.48 -0.45 -13.06
C LYS A 12 0.35 -0.32 -11.55
N ILE A 13 0.77 -1.36 -10.84
CA ILE A 13 0.64 -1.44 -9.38
C ILE A 13 1.91 -0.89 -8.73
N ARG A 14 1.72 0.02 -7.77
CA ARG A 14 2.77 0.54 -6.90
C ARG A 14 2.49 0.12 -5.46
N ILE A 15 3.53 -0.31 -4.74
CA ILE A 15 3.41 -0.76 -3.35
C ILE A 15 4.53 -0.18 -2.50
N VAL A 16 4.16 0.48 -1.39
CA VAL A 16 5.13 0.86 -0.35
C VAL A 16 5.41 -0.35 0.54
N THR A 17 6.68 -0.62 0.81
CA THR A 17 7.11 -1.70 1.74
C THR A 17 7.99 -1.14 2.85
N ALA A 18 7.68 -1.49 4.09
CA ALA A 18 8.47 -1.08 5.26
C ALA A 18 8.33 -2.07 6.43
N THR A 19 9.14 -1.91 7.47
CA THR A 19 8.86 -2.47 8.81
C THR A 19 8.24 -1.40 9.72
N SER A 20 7.56 -1.83 10.78
CA SER A 20 6.97 -0.91 11.77
C SER A 20 8.02 -0.10 12.54
N LEU A 21 7.56 0.90 13.29
CA LEU A 21 8.42 1.75 14.12
C LEU A 21 9.15 0.90 15.19
N PHE A 22 10.43 1.20 15.38
CA PHE A 22 11.38 0.48 16.24
C PHE A 22 11.56 -1.01 15.91
N ASP A 23 11.17 -1.44 14.71
CA ASP A 23 11.32 -2.82 14.27
C ASP A 23 12.46 -2.97 13.27
N GLY A 24 13.57 -3.60 13.69
CA GLY A 24 14.71 -3.93 12.82
C GLY A 24 14.56 -5.22 12.01
N HIS A 25 13.43 -5.96 12.09
CA HIS A 25 13.26 -7.26 11.45
C HIS A 25 12.92 -7.15 9.95
N ASP A 26 13.88 -6.72 9.15
CA ASP A 26 13.68 -6.45 7.73
C ASP A 26 13.82 -7.69 6.82
N ALA A 27 14.26 -8.82 7.36
CA ALA A 27 14.50 -10.04 6.59
C ALA A 27 13.25 -10.52 5.84
N ALA A 28 12.10 -10.51 6.50
CA ALA A 28 10.83 -10.94 5.92
C ALA A 28 10.38 -9.98 4.81
N ILE A 29 10.33 -8.67 5.08
CA ILE A 29 9.89 -7.68 4.09
C ILE A 29 10.83 -7.63 2.88
N ASN A 30 12.13 -7.85 3.07
CA ASN A 30 13.12 -7.93 1.99
C ASN A 30 12.87 -9.13 1.05
N ILE A 31 12.45 -10.28 1.59
CA ILE A 31 12.05 -11.43 0.76
C ILE A 31 10.75 -11.11 0.02
N MET A 32 9.74 -10.61 0.74
CA MET A 32 8.43 -10.31 0.14
C MET A 32 8.55 -9.30 -1.00
N ARG A 33 9.28 -8.18 -0.80
CA ARG A 33 9.44 -7.17 -1.85
C ARG A 33 10.11 -7.69 -3.11
N ARG A 34 11.07 -8.63 -2.99
CA ARG A 34 11.74 -9.22 -4.16
C ARG A 34 10.76 -10.03 -5.00
N ILE A 35 9.86 -10.75 -4.35
CA ILE A 35 8.81 -11.54 -5.03
C ILE A 35 7.77 -10.60 -5.65
N ILE A 36 7.38 -9.53 -4.95
CA ILE A 36 6.49 -8.49 -5.48
C ILE A 36 7.11 -7.87 -6.77
N GLN A 37 8.38 -7.46 -6.70
CA GLN A 37 9.11 -6.89 -7.85
C GLN A 37 9.21 -7.89 -9.01
N ALA A 38 9.51 -9.17 -8.73
CA ALA A 38 9.57 -10.22 -9.74
C ALA A 38 8.21 -10.47 -10.44
N THR A 39 7.11 -10.05 -9.82
CA THR A 39 5.75 -10.15 -10.36
C THR A 39 5.36 -8.93 -11.22
N GLY A 40 6.30 -7.98 -11.45
CA GLY A 40 6.09 -6.82 -12.31
C GLY A 40 5.46 -5.61 -11.63
N VAL A 41 5.48 -5.59 -10.30
CA VAL A 41 4.96 -4.49 -9.45
C VAL A 41 6.10 -3.54 -9.08
N GLU A 42 5.82 -2.24 -9.11
CA GLU A 42 6.75 -1.21 -8.69
C GLU A 42 6.76 -1.12 -7.16
N VAL A 43 7.94 -1.24 -6.55
CA VAL A 43 8.07 -1.26 -5.09
C VAL A 43 8.87 -0.08 -4.60
N ILE A 44 8.25 0.75 -3.77
CA ILE A 44 8.86 1.83 -3.04
C ILE A 44 9.25 1.28 -1.66
N HIS A 45 10.53 0.97 -1.47
CA HIS A 45 11.01 0.33 -0.25
C HIS A 45 11.60 1.36 0.71
N LEU A 46 10.98 1.52 1.88
CA LEU A 46 11.42 2.46 2.91
C LEU A 46 12.42 1.85 3.90
N GLY A 47 12.69 0.54 3.82
CA GLY A 47 13.55 -0.15 4.77
C GLY A 47 12.83 -0.45 6.09
N HIS A 48 13.51 -0.22 7.21
CA HIS A 48 13.03 -0.56 8.54
C HIS A 48 12.89 0.67 9.46
N ASP A 49 12.29 0.47 10.63
CA ASP A 49 12.11 1.50 11.66
C ASP A 49 11.33 2.73 11.15
N ARG A 50 10.11 2.50 10.63
CA ARG A 50 9.29 3.56 10.03
C ARG A 50 8.05 3.88 10.85
N SER A 51 7.90 5.16 11.16
CA SER A 51 6.67 5.67 11.77
C SER A 51 5.50 5.56 10.79
N VAL A 52 4.28 5.49 11.33
CA VAL A 52 3.06 5.49 10.50
C VAL A 52 3.01 6.72 9.60
N ALA A 53 3.38 7.89 10.11
CA ALA A 53 3.36 9.14 9.35
C ALA A 53 4.29 9.09 8.14
N GLU A 54 5.53 8.60 8.30
CA GLU A 54 6.47 8.46 7.17
C GLU A 54 5.93 7.52 6.08
N VAL A 55 5.37 6.38 6.49
CA VAL A 55 4.82 5.40 5.54
C VAL A 55 3.62 5.99 4.80
N VAL A 56 2.70 6.65 5.50
CA VAL A 56 1.50 7.25 4.92
C VAL A 56 1.85 8.42 4.01
N ASP A 57 2.77 9.29 4.42
CA ASP A 57 3.25 10.42 3.60
C ASP A 57 3.81 9.93 2.27
N CYS A 58 4.70 8.91 2.32
CA CYS A 58 5.26 8.30 1.13
C CYS A 58 4.18 7.63 0.27
N ALA A 59 3.28 6.85 0.88
CA ALA A 59 2.22 6.16 0.14
C ALA A 59 1.31 7.12 -0.63
N ILE A 60 0.98 8.28 -0.04
CA ILE A 60 0.18 9.32 -0.69
C ILE A 60 0.96 10.02 -1.79
N GLN A 61 2.22 10.41 -1.52
CA GLN A 61 3.05 11.09 -2.51
C GLN A 61 3.34 10.22 -3.75
N GLU A 62 3.50 8.92 -3.53
CA GLU A 62 3.78 7.93 -4.57
C GLU A 62 2.52 7.32 -5.20
N ASP A 63 1.34 7.79 -4.77
CA ASP A 63 0.00 7.38 -5.23
C ASP A 63 -0.18 5.86 -5.32
N VAL A 64 0.23 5.14 -4.28
CA VAL A 64 0.33 3.69 -4.33
C VAL A 64 -1.03 2.99 -4.21
N ASN A 65 -1.13 1.78 -4.76
CA ASN A 65 -2.31 0.94 -4.59
C ASN A 65 -2.36 0.32 -3.18
N ALA A 66 -1.19 0.03 -2.62
CA ALA A 66 -1.08 -0.68 -1.36
C ALA A 66 0.16 -0.34 -0.54
N ILE A 67 0.06 -0.60 0.76
CA ILE A 67 1.15 -0.59 1.73
C ILE A 67 1.29 -2.02 2.26
N ALA A 68 2.51 -2.53 2.33
CA ALA A 68 2.83 -3.81 2.96
C ALA A 68 3.83 -3.61 4.10
N ILE A 69 3.40 -3.92 5.33
CA ILE A 69 4.18 -3.76 6.55
C ILE A 69 4.51 -5.10 7.18
N THR A 70 5.73 -5.23 7.69
CA THR A 70 6.03 -6.27 8.69
C THR A 70 6.19 -5.68 10.08
N SER A 71 5.60 -6.33 11.09
CA SER A 71 5.71 -5.92 12.49
C SER A 71 5.99 -7.13 13.40
N TYR A 72 7.21 -7.19 13.94
CA TYR A 72 7.71 -8.26 14.80
C TYR A 72 8.01 -7.82 16.24
N GLN A 73 7.90 -6.52 16.54
CA GLN A 73 8.17 -5.98 17.88
C GLN A 73 6.92 -5.78 18.76
N GLY A 74 5.73 -6.09 18.23
CA GLY A 74 4.46 -5.80 18.90
C GLY A 74 3.99 -4.36 18.64
N GLY A 75 2.92 -3.93 19.32
CA GLY A 75 2.26 -2.64 19.06
C GLY A 75 1.57 -2.56 17.69
N HIS A 76 1.44 -3.69 16.99
CA HIS A 76 0.86 -3.80 15.66
C HIS A 76 -0.60 -3.35 15.62
N ASN A 77 -1.37 -3.61 16.68
CA ASN A 77 -2.78 -3.22 16.71
C ASN A 77 -2.94 -1.69 16.57
N GLU A 78 -2.22 -0.95 17.41
CA GLU A 78 -2.23 0.51 17.41
C GLU A 78 -1.60 1.05 16.13
N TYR A 79 -0.49 0.47 15.68
CA TYR A 79 0.21 0.90 14.47
C TYR A 79 -0.67 0.79 13.22
N PHE A 80 -1.33 -0.36 13.01
CA PHE A 80 -2.20 -0.56 11.85
C PHE A 80 -3.48 0.28 11.92
N ARG A 81 -4.12 0.39 13.09
CA ARG A 81 -5.32 1.23 13.25
C ARG A 81 -5.00 2.69 12.97
N TYR A 82 -3.89 3.19 13.52
CA TYR A 82 -3.46 4.56 13.28
C TYR A 82 -3.14 4.80 11.80
N MET A 83 -2.51 3.84 11.12
CA MET A 83 -2.26 3.92 9.68
C MET A 83 -3.55 4.00 8.88
N TYR A 84 -4.54 3.17 9.22
CA TYR A 84 -5.85 3.22 8.57
C TYR A 84 -6.52 4.57 8.78
N ASP A 85 -6.61 5.05 10.02
CA ASP A 85 -7.26 6.31 10.35
C ASP A 85 -6.59 7.49 9.65
N LEU A 86 -5.25 7.53 9.63
CA LEU A 86 -4.48 8.60 9.00
C LEU A 86 -4.65 8.63 7.47
N LEU A 87 -4.80 7.47 6.82
CA LEU A 87 -5.13 7.41 5.40
C LEU A 87 -6.54 7.94 5.12
N GLN A 88 -7.53 7.61 5.96
CA GLN A 88 -8.89 8.14 5.83
C GLN A 88 -8.91 9.66 6.02
N GLU A 89 -8.25 10.15 7.08
CA GLU A 89 -8.16 11.59 7.39
C GLU A 89 -7.56 12.38 6.23
N ARG A 90 -6.57 11.81 5.54
CA ARG A 90 -5.84 12.46 4.45
C ARG A 90 -6.46 12.22 3.06
N GLY A 91 -7.66 11.64 3.00
CA GLY A 91 -8.37 11.41 1.73
C GLY A 91 -7.78 10.29 0.87
N ALA A 92 -6.92 9.45 1.44
CA ALA A 92 -6.21 8.36 0.77
C ALA A 92 -6.77 6.97 1.15
N GLY A 93 -8.04 6.89 1.54
CA GLY A 93 -8.69 5.65 1.96
C GLY A 93 -8.81 4.54 0.90
N HIS A 94 -8.42 4.84 -0.35
CA HIS A 94 -8.34 3.85 -1.43
C HIS A 94 -7.09 2.96 -1.35
N ILE A 95 -6.07 3.38 -0.59
CA ILE A 95 -4.82 2.63 -0.43
C ILE A 95 -5.06 1.43 0.49
N LYS A 96 -4.78 0.22 -0.02
CA LYS A 96 -4.98 -1.02 0.72
C LYS A 96 -3.82 -1.28 1.69
N ILE A 97 -4.12 -1.82 2.87
CA ILE A 97 -3.10 -2.11 3.89
C ILE A 97 -2.96 -3.61 4.05
N PHE A 98 -1.72 -4.10 3.91
CA PHE A 98 -1.34 -5.48 4.12
C PHE A 98 -0.30 -5.59 5.24
N GLY A 99 -0.34 -6.68 5.98
CA GLY A 99 0.57 -6.89 7.09
C GLY A 99 1.02 -8.33 7.32
N GLY A 100 2.10 -8.49 8.08
CA GLY A 100 2.54 -9.77 8.61
C GLY A 100 3.48 -9.59 9.80
N GLY A 101 3.50 -10.53 10.73
CA GLY A 101 4.34 -10.46 11.92
C GLY A 101 4.76 -11.83 12.46
N GLY A 102 4.70 -12.86 11.60
CA GLY A 102 4.88 -14.24 12.04
C GLY A 102 3.88 -14.60 13.15
N GLY A 103 4.38 -15.18 14.25
CA GLY A 103 3.57 -15.54 15.41
C GLY A 103 3.25 -14.39 16.37
N VAL A 104 3.71 -13.16 16.10
CA VAL A 104 3.52 -12.00 17.00
C VAL A 104 2.08 -11.48 16.94
N ILE A 105 1.44 -11.55 15.77
CA ILE A 105 0.05 -11.11 15.58
C ILE A 105 -0.87 -12.32 15.75
N LEU A 106 -1.67 -12.33 16.81
CA LEU A 106 -2.52 -13.47 17.14
C LEU A 106 -3.75 -13.55 16.20
N PRO A 107 -4.34 -14.74 15.97
CA PRO A 107 -5.50 -14.90 15.08
C PRO A 107 -6.68 -13.96 15.41
N LYS A 108 -6.95 -13.72 16.70
CA LYS A 108 -7.99 -12.78 17.15
C LYS A 108 -7.67 -11.32 16.80
N GLU A 109 -6.39 -10.95 16.79
CA GLU A 109 -5.91 -9.60 16.46
C GLU A 109 -5.93 -9.40 14.96
N ILE A 110 -5.53 -10.43 14.19
CA ILE A 110 -5.70 -10.47 12.73
C ILE A 110 -7.14 -10.17 12.36
N GLN A 111 -8.10 -10.91 12.95
CA GLN A 111 -9.51 -10.69 12.68
C GLN A 111 -9.96 -9.28 13.06
N ALA A 112 -9.60 -8.81 14.26
CA ALA A 112 -9.96 -7.48 14.72
C ALA A 112 -9.38 -6.34 13.85
N LEU A 113 -8.18 -6.51 13.32
CA LEU A 113 -7.55 -5.56 12.39
C LEU A 113 -8.23 -5.59 11.02
N MET A 114 -8.57 -6.78 10.51
CA MET A 114 -9.29 -6.91 9.25
C MET A 114 -10.71 -6.33 9.33
N ASP A 115 -11.41 -6.58 10.45
CA ASP A 115 -12.72 -5.99 10.73
C ASP A 115 -12.67 -4.46 10.84
N TYR A 116 -11.52 -3.90 11.26
CA TYR A 116 -11.30 -2.45 11.35
C TYR A 116 -11.14 -1.79 9.97
N GLY A 117 -10.67 -2.53 8.96
CA GLY A 117 -10.46 -2.02 7.61
C GLY A 117 -9.10 -2.35 6.99
N ILE A 118 -8.23 -3.10 7.71
CA ILE A 118 -6.99 -3.61 7.12
C ILE A 118 -7.33 -4.72 6.12
N THR A 119 -6.81 -4.62 4.89
CA THR A 119 -7.18 -5.53 3.80
C THR A 119 -6.87 -6.99 4.15
N ARG A 120 -5.63 -7.26 4.59
CA ARG A 120 -5.21 -8.62 4.92
C ARG A 120 -3.97 -8.62 5.82
N ILE A 121 -4.02 -9.38 6.90
CA ILE A 121 -2.83 -9.76 7.68
C ILE A 121 -2.54 -11.25 7.45
N TYR A 122 -1.34 -11.56 6.99
CA TYR A 122 -0.92 -12.93 6.72
C TYR A 122 -0.30 -13.58 7.96
N SER A 123 -0.87 -14.72 8.36
CA SER A 123 -0.36 -15.57 9.43
C SER A 123 0.68 -16.58 8.92
N PRO A 124 1.46 -17.22 9.81
CA PRO A 124 2.32 -18.35 9.43
C PRO A 124 1.55 -19.49 8.75
N ASP A 125 0.28 -19.68 9.11
CA ASP A 125 -0.58 -20.71 8.53
C ASP A 125 -0.95 -20.40 7.08
N ASP A 126 -1.18 -19.13 6.76
CA ASP A 126 -1.38 -18.68 5.38
C ASP A 126 -0.11 -18.95 4.56
N GLY A 127 1.07 -18.66 5.10
CA GLY A 127 2.35 -18.98 4.47
C GLY A 127 2.53 -20.48 4.18
N ARG A 128 2.10 -21.35 5.11
CA ARG A 128 2.12 -22.82 4.91
C ARG A 128 1.13 -23.30 3.85
N LYS A 129 -0.05 -22.67 3.76
CA LYS A 129 -1.12 -23.07 2.84
C LYS A 129 -0.94 -22.52 1.43
N MET A 130 -0.59 -21.24 1.31
CA MET A 130 -0.51 -20.51 0.03
C MET A 130 0.90 -20.55 -0.56
N GLY A 131 1.92 -20.73 0.28
CA GLY A 131 3.31 -20.46 -0.08
C GLY A 131 3.58 -18.95 -0.23
N LEU A 132 4.85 -18.57 -0.34
CA LEU A 132 5.25 -17.17 -0.45
C LEU A 132 4.67 -16.52 -1.72
N GLN A 133 4.78 -17.17 -2.88
CA GLN A 133 4.23 -16.65 -4.12
C GLN A 133 2.70 -16.55 -4.08
N GLY A 134 2.00 -17.49 -3.42
CA GLY A 134 0.55 -17.43 -3.28
C GLY A 134 0.09 -16.22 -2.45
N MET A 135 0.78 -15.91 -1.36
CA MET A 135 0.49 -14.69 -0.58
C MET A 135 0.74 -13.42 -1.40
N ILE A 136 1.81 -13.38 -2.20
CA ILE A 136 2.07 -12.23 -3.07
C ILE A 136 1.04 -12.12 -4.20
N ASN A 137 0.59 -13.24 -4.77
CA ASN A 137 -0.48 -13.23 -5.77
C ASN A 137 -1.78 -12.65 -5.18
N ASP A 138 -2.18 -13.09 -3.98
CA ASP A 138 -3.37 -12.56 -3.28
C ASP A 138 -3.23 -11.06 -3.01
N LEU A 139 -2.06 -10.62 -2.53
CA LEU A 139 -1.75 -9.21 -2.29
C LEU A 139 -1.91 -8.38 -3.57
N ILE A 140 -1.32 -8.85 -4.68
CA ILE A 140 -1.33 -8.11 -5.95
C ILE A 140 -2.72 -8.15 -6.59
N GLU A 141 -3.41 -9.28 -6.59
CA GLU A 141 -4.77 -9.41 -7.14
C GLU A 141 -5.74 -8.46 -6.41
N GLN A 142 -5.65 -8.39 -5.09
CA GLN A 142 -6.45 -7.43 -4.32
C GLN A 142 -6.02 -5.98 -4.56
N SER A 143 -4.77 -5.72 -4.95
CA SER A 143 -4.27 -4.39 -5.25
C SER A 143 -4.45 -3.98 -6.72
N ASP A 144 -4.92 -4.88 -7.59
CA ASP A 144 -4.98 -4.70 -9.04
C ASP A 144 -6.21 -3.88 -9.49
N PHE A 145 -6.19 -2.60 -9.14
CA PHE A 145 -7.18 -1.60 -9.56
C PHE A 145 -6.49 -0.37 -10.14
N PRO A 146 -7.11 0.35 -11.09
CA PRO A 146 -6.58 1.62 -11.55
C PRO A 146 -6.63 2.63 -10.40
N VAL A 147 -5.62 3.50 -10.29
CA VAL A 147 -5.72 4.61 -9.34
C VAL A 147 -7.01 5.40 -9.61
N PRO A 148 -7.73 5.89 -8.58
CA PRO A 148 -8.99 6.58 -8.80
C PRO A 148 -8.87 7.82 -9.74
N PRO A 149 -9.96 8.38 -10.26
CA PRO A 149 -9.90 9.65 -10.98
C PRO A 149 -9.37 10.80 -10.10
N LEU A 150 -8.98 11.92 -10.73
CA LEU A 150 -8.59 13.12 -9.98
C LEU A 150 -9.77 13.63 -9.15
N SER A 151 -9.54 13.79 -7.84
CA SER A 151 -10.48 14.42 -6.92
C SER A 151 -9.83 15.69 -6.37
N LEU A 152 -10.42 16.84 -6.67
CA LEU A 152 -9.94 18.13 -6.16
C LEU A 152 -10.62 18.46 -4.83
N PRO A 153 -9.95 19.20 -3.93
CA PRO A 153 -10.61 19.81 -2.78
C PRO A 153 -11.82 20.65 -3.24
N LYS A 154 -12.87 20.70 -2.42
CA LYS A 154 -14.10 21.43 -2.74
C LYS A 154 -13.79 22.86 -3.19
N ASP A 155 -14.43 23.26 -4.29
CA ASP A 155 -14.36 24.60 -4.87
C ASP A 155 -12.97 25.05 -5.35
N LYS A 156 -11.98 24.15 -5.42
CA LYS A 156 -10.65 24.44 -5.98
C LYS A 156 -10.53 23.99 -7.43
N LYS A 157 -9.88 24.84 -8.23
CA LYS A 157 -9.36 24.46 -9.55
C LYS A 157 -8.00 23.77 -9.40
N ILE A 158 -7.54 23.14 -10.48
CA ILE A 158 -6.23 22.49 -10.54
C ILE A 158 -5.12 23.49 -10.24
N ALA A 159 -5.12 24.65 -10.92
CA ALA A 159 -4.11 25.69 -10.70
C ALA A 159 -3.98 26.10 -9.22
N GLN A 160 -5.12 26.30 -8.54
CA GLN A 160 -5.14 26.61 -7.11
C GLN A 160 -4.61 25.46 -6.25
N SER A 161 -4.98 24.22 -6.58
CA SER A 161 -4.50 23.04 -5.85
C SER A 161 -2.98 22.84 -6.01
N LEU A 162 -2.43 23.20 -7.18
CA LEU A 162 -0.99 23.20 -7.43
C LEU A 162 -0.26 24.34 -6.69
N GLU A 163 -0.82 25.55 -6.68
CA GLU A 163 -0.29 26.68 -5.91
C GLU A 163 -0.26 26.38 -4.40
N ASP A 164 -1.34 25.77 -3.89
CA ASP A 164 -1.48 25.34 -2.50
C ASP A 164 -0.62 24.11 -2.16
N LYS A 165 0.04 23.50 -3.15
CA LYS A 165 0.84 22.27 -3.03
C LYS A 165 0.04 21.12 -2.43
N ASP A 166 -1.22 20.96 -2.85
CA ASP A 166 -2.06 19.86 -2.42
C ASP A 166 -1.47 18.52 -2.87
N ILE A 167 -0.94 17.76 -1.91
CA ILE A 167 -0.13 16.57 -2.18
C ILE A 167 -0.94 15.51 -2.93
N ASN A 168 -2.19 15.27 -2.52
CA ASN A 168 -3.06 14.30 -3.17
C ASN A 168 -3.32 14.66 -4.64
N SER A 169 -3.64 15.93 -4.92
CA SER A 169 -3.87 16.39 -6.29
C SER A 169 -2.62 16.28 -7.15
N ILE A 170 -1.45 16.66 -6.61
CA ILE A 170 -0.17 16.57 -7.32
C ILE A 170 0.18 15.13 -7.63
N ALA A 171 0.17 14.24 -6.62
CA ALA A 171 0.48 12.83 -6.79
C ALA A 171 -0.44 12.19 -7.83
N ARG A 172 -1.75 12.44 -7.73
CA ARG A 172 -2.73 11.89 -8.67
C ARG A 172 -2.54 12.42 -10.10
N LEU A 173 -2.20 13.69 -10.28
CA LEU A 173 -1.90 14.26 -11.60
C LEU A 173 -0.68 13.59 -12.25
N ILE A 174 0.37 13.29 -11.48
CA ILE A 174 1.55 12.56 -11.96
C ILE A 174 1.13 11.16 -12.42
N SER A 175 0.41 10.41 -11.59
CA SER A 175 -0.03 9.05 -11.94
C SER A 175 -0.99 9.00 -13.13
N LEU A 176 -1.82 10.03 -13.31
CA LEU A 176 -2.63 10.21 -14.51
C LEU A 176 -1.77 10.50 -15.74
N ALA A 177 -0.78 11.37 -15.64
CA ALA A 177 0.14 11.67 -16.75
C ALA A 177 0.92 10.42 -17.19
N GLU A 178 1.35 9.59 -16.24
CA GLU A 178 2.11 8.36 -16.51
C GLU A 178 1.25 7.24 -17.12
N ASN A 179 0.02 7.05 -16.63
CA ASN A 179 -0.76 5.83 -16.93
C ASN A 179 -2.02 6.09 -17.77
N ARG A 180 -2.57 7.30 -17.74
CA ARG A 180 -3.88 7.67 -18.32
C ARG A 180 -3.84 9.07 -18.92
N TYR A 181 -2.92 9.28 -19.86
CA TYR A 181 -2.63 10.58 -20.46
C TYR A 181 -3.85 11.33 -21.01
N GLN A 182 -4.82 10.63 -21.60
CA GLN A 182 -6.05 11.26 -22.10
C GLN A 182 -6.90 11.88 -20.98
N GLU A 183 -6.99 11.23 -19.81
CA GLU A 183 -7.66 11.79 -18.65
C GLU A 183 -6.89 12.99 -18.10
N PHE A 184 -5.56 12.92 -18.08
CA PHE A 184 -4.69 14.03 -17.69
C PHE A 184 -4.87 15.27 -18.58
N GLU A 185 -4.88 15.12 -19.90
CA GLU A 185 -5.09 16.24 -20.83
C GLU A 185 -6.47 16.89 -20.67
N ALA A 186 -7.52 16.09 -20.43
CA ALA A 186 -8.87 16.61 -20.21
C ALA A 186 -8.97 17.56 -18.99
N HIS A 187 -8.02 17.43 -18.05
CA HIS A 187 -7.91 18.27 -16.87
C HIS A 187 -7.09 19.55 -17.11
N LEU A 188 -6.13 19.57 -18.02
CA LEU A 188 -5.32 20.76 -18.33
C LEU A 188 -6.08 21.82 -19.14
N HIS A 189 -7.12 21.42 -19.87
CA HIS A 189 -7.90 22.32 -20.73
C HIS A 189 -9.18 22.89 -20.05
N ARG A 190 -9.34 22.70 -18.74
CA ARG A 190 -10.48 23.19 -17.93
C ARG A 190 -10.02 24.19 -16.87
#